data_AF-A0A8G2BZ62-F1
#
_entry.id   AF-A0A8G2BZ62-F1
#
_cell.length_a   1.000
_cell.length_b   1.000
_cell.length_c   1.000
_cell.angle_alpha   90.00
_cell.angle_beta   90.00
_cell.angle_gamma   90.00
#
_symmetry.space_group_name_H-M   'P 1'
#
loop_
_entity.id
_entity.type
_entity.pdbx_description
1 polymer ?
#
loop_
_entity_poly.entity_id
_entity_poly.type
_entity_poly.pdbx_seq_one_letter_code
_entity_poly.pdbx_strand_id
1 'polypeptide(L)'
;MKNSFYIVFLSLLSCIQTENKRLYNVLEFAENNRIELEKVLVHYKNAPQKLAAAKFLIENMPGHAGYDSVSINNWQPIYDQLTVISEKYNWERSGLWARETRAFGENIRINISPLSMQQDISTIKAD
;
A
#
# COMPACT_ATOMS: atom_id res chain seq x y z
N MET A 1 12.73 46.92 1.63
CA MET A 1 11.49 46.16 1.92
C MET A 1 10.87 45.51 0.68
N LYS A 2 10.77 46.19 -0.48
CA LYS A 2 10.24 45.59 -1.73
C LYS A 2 11.02 44.35 -2.21
N ASN A 3 12.35 44.40 -2.21
CA ASN A 3 13.19 43.26 -2.64
C ASN A 3 13.08 42.04 -1.71
N SER A 4 12.75 42.24 -0.43
CA SER A 4 12.54 41.15 0.53
C SER A 4 11.21 40.42 0.26
N PHE A 5 10.17 41.15 -0.15
CA PHE A 5 8.90 40.55 -0.59
C PHE A 5 9.06 39.68 -1.85
N TYR A 6 9.88 40.12 -2.82
CA TYR A 6 10.17 39.33 -4.02
C TYR A 6 10.91 38.02 -3.71
N ILE A 7 11.84 38.04 -2.75
CA ILE A 7 12.58 36.84 -2.32
C ILE A 7 11.63 35.84 -1.64
N VAL A 8 10.73 36.31 -0.77
CA VAL A 8 9.71 35.46 -0.14
C VAL A 8 8.78 34.87 -1.20
N PHE A 9 8.32 35.67 -2.16
CA PHE A 9 7.46 35.19 -3.24
C PHE A 9 8.15 34.15 -4.14
N LEU A 10 9.42 34.35 -4.50
CA LEU A 10 10.21 33.37 -5.26
C LEU A 10 10.40 32.05 -4.49
N SER A 11 10.64 32.13 -3.18
CA SER A 11 10.79 30.93 -2.35
C SER A 11 9.51 30.10 -2.28
N LEU A 12 8.33 30.76 -2.17
CA LEU A 12 7.03 30.08 -2.17
C LEU A 12 6.72 29.39 -3.50
N LEU A 13 7.04 30.04 -4.63
CA LEU A 13 6.90 29.46 -5.97
C LEU A 13 7.74 28.17 -6.13
N SER A 14 8.96 28.17 -5.61
CA SER A 14 9.86 27.00 -5.69
C SER A 14 9.34 25.79 -4.89
N CYS A 15 8.73 26.03 -3.72
CA CYS A 15 8.12 24.98 -2.91
C CYS A 15 6.91 24.34 -3.61
N ILE A 16 6.01 25.17 -4.16
CA ILE A 16 4.80 24.70 -4.86
C ILE A 16 5.15 23.90 -6.11
N GLN A 17 6.19 24.29 -6.83
CA GLN A 17 6.61 23.60 -8.05
C GLN A 17 7.21 22.21 -7.78
N THR A 18 7.83 22.03 -6.62
CA THR A 18 8.44 20.75 -6.22
C THR A 18 7.38 19.70 -5.87
N GLU A 19 6.32 20.11 -5.13
CA GLU A 19 5.17 19.24 -4.81
C GLU A 19 4.47 18.76 -6.08
N ASN A 20 4.11 19.68 -6.98
CA ASN A 20 3.43 19.33 -8.23
C ASN A 20 4.27 18.43 -9.13
N LYS A 21 5.60 18.58 -9.12
CA LYS A 21 6.50 17.73 -9.90
C LYS A 21 6.53 16.29 -9.36
N ARG A 22 6.52 16.10 -8.04
CA ARG A 22 6.53 14.76 -7.44
C ARG A 22 5.24 14.01 -7.77
N LEU A 23 4.09 14.64 -7.52
CA LEU A 23 2.81 14.04 -7.85
C LEU A 23 2.68 13.71 -9.34
N TYR A 24 3.11 14.62 -10.22
CA TYR A 24 3.10 14.39 -11.66
C TYR A 24 3.91 13.16 -12.06
N ASN A 25 5.16 13.04 -11.59
CA ASN A 25 6.04 11.91 -11.89
C ASN A 25 5.45 10.57 -11.41
N VAL A 26 4.79 10.59 -10.25
CA VAL A 26 4.13 9.41 -9.69
C VAL A 26 2.92 9.00 -10.53
N LEU A 27 2.12 9.96 -10.98
CA LEU A 27 0.99 9.69 -11.88
C LEU A 27 1.45 9.16 -13.24
N GLU A 28 2.62 9.58 -13.74
CA GLU A 28 3.23 9.02 -14.94
C GLU A 28 3.67 7.56 -14.72
N PHE A 29 4.20 7.25 -13.54
CA PHE A 29 4.60 5.89 -13.15
C PHE A 29 3.40 4.94 -12.93
N ALA A 30 2.20 5.48 -12.67
CA ALA A 30 0.98 4.68 -12.48
C ALA A 30 0.44 4.07 -13.79
N GLU A 31 0.99 4.43 -14.95
CA GLU A 31 0.59 3.92 -16.28
C GLU A 31 -0.95 3.84 -16.44
N ASN A 32 -1.50 2.64 -16.62
CA ASN A 32 -2.94 2.40 -16.80
C ASN A 32 -3.77 2.74 -15.55
N ASN A 33 -3.17 2.71 -14.35
CA ASN A 33 -3.85 3.00 -13.09
C ASN A 33 -3.94 4.49 -12.76
N ARG A 34 -3.28 5.34 -13.56
CA ARG A 34 -3.31 6.81 -13.40
C ARG A 34 -4.75 7.34 -13.28
N ILE A 35 -5.68 6.80 -14.07
CA ILE A 35 -7.08 7.24 -14.07
C ILE A 35 -7.76 7.04 -12.72
N GLU A 36 -7.43 5.96 -11.99
CA GLU A 36 -7.97 5.72 -10.64
C GLU A 36 -7.41 6.73 -9.64
N LEU A 37 -6.10 6.99 -9.69
CA LEU A 37 -5.47 7.97 -8.79
C LEU A 37 -6.00 9.40 -9.05
N GLU A 38 -6.24 9.76 -10.31
CA GLU A 38 -6.85 11.05 -10.67
C GLU A 38 -8.30 11.17 -10.17
N LYS A 39 -9.09 10.10 -10.15
CA LYS A 39 -10.43 10.10 -9.54
C LYS A 39 -10.37 10.48 -8.06
N VAL A 40 -9.40 9.94 -7.31
CA VAL A 40 -9.21 10.27 -5.89
C VAL A 40 -8.92 11.77 -5.70
N LEU A 41 -8.03 12.34 -6.53
CA LEU A 41 -7.71 13.76 -6.49
C LEU A 41 -8.92 14.64 -6.83
N VAL A 42 -9.72 14.24 -7.83
CA VAL A 42 -10.95 14.94 -8.22
C VAL A 42 -12.01 14.87 -7.11
N HIS A 43 -12.15 13.72 -6.45
CA HIS A 43 -13.10 13.52 -5.36
C HIS A 43 -12.82 14.47 -4.20
N TYR A 44 -11.55 14.63 -3.82
CA TYR A 44 -11.14 15.48 -2.69
C TYR A 44 -10.85 16.95 -3.04
N LYS A 45 -11.06 17.38 -4.29
CA LYS A 45 -10.67 18.73 -4.77
C LYS A 45 -11.19 19.90 -3.91
N ASN A 46 -12.35 19.74 -3.26
CA ASN A 46 -13.00 20.76 -2.44
C ASN A 46 -12.75 20.58 -0.92
N ALA A 47 -11.93 19.62 -0.52
CA ALA A 47 -11.61 19.31 0.87
C ALA A 47 -10.09 19.38 1.07
N PRO A 48 -9.51 20.56 1.35
CA PRO A 48 -8.07 20.79 1.32
C PRO A 48 -7.25 19.80 2.14
N GLN A 49 -7.71 19.47 3.36
CA GLN A 49 -7.02 18.51 4.23
C GLN A 49 -7.04 17.09 3.65
N LYS A 50 -8.16 16.68 3.06
CA LYS A 50 -8.30 15.35 2.45
C LYS A 50 -7.51 15.26 1.14
N LEU A 51 -7.50 16.33 0.35
CA LEU A 51 -6.70 16.41 -0.87
C LEU A 51 -5.20 16.32 -0.53
N ALA A 52 -4.75 17.04 0.50
CA ALA A 52 -3.37 16.96 0.96
C ALA A 52 -3.00 15.53 1.41
N ALA A 53 -3.88 14.86 2.15
CA ALA A 53 -3.69 13.47 2.56
C ALA A 53 -3.65 12.52 1.34
N ALA A 54 -4.56 12.68 0.37
CA ALA A 54 -4.58 11.88 -0.84
C ALA A 54 -3.30 12.04 -1.68
N LYS A 55 -2.85 13.27 -1.89
CA LYS A 55 -1.58 13.56 -2.57
C LYS A 55 -0.41 12.90 -1.84
N PHE A 56 -0.33 13.06 -0.51
CA PHE A 56 0.73 12.46 0.28
C PHE A 56 0.76 10.94 0.15
N LEU A 57 -0.40 10.27 0.20
CA LEU A 57 -0.47 8.82 0.02
C LEU A 57 -0.02 8.41 -1.38
N ILE A 58 -0.55 9.05 -2.42
CA ILE A 58 -0.19 8.77 -3.82
C ILE A 58 1.31 8.95 -4.05
N GLU A 59 1.89 10.05 -3.59
CA GLU A 59 3.31 10.37 -3.74
C GLU A 59 4.27 9.37 -3.06
N ASN A 60 3.75 8.58 -2.12
CA ASN A 60 4.48 7.53 -1.41
C ASN A 60 4.04 6.12 -1.83
N MET A 61 3.25 5.95 -2.91
CA MET A 61 2.97 4.61 -3.46
C MET A 61 4.15 3.95 -4.18
N PRO A 62 5.08 4.66 -4.87
CA PRO A 62 6.22 4.01 -5.50
C PRO A 62 7.07 3.23 -4.49
N GLY A 63 7.39 1.97 -4.81
CA GLY A 63 8.16 1.08 -3.93
C GLY A 63 7.32 0.38 -2.85
N HIS A 64 6.03 0.71 -2.72
CA HIS A 64 5.08 -0.04 -1.90
C HIS A 64 4.30 -1.03 -2.78
N ALA A 65 4.11 -2.23 -2.26
CA ALA A 65 3.47 -3.32 -2.97
C ALA A 65 2.75 -4.25 -1.99
N GLY A 66 1.63 -4.80 -2.44
CA GLY A 66 0.90 -5.86 -1.76
C GLY A 66 1.03 -7.19 -2.49
N TYR A 67 0.73 -8.28 -1.79
CA TYR A 67 0.45 -9.55 -2.46
C TYR A 67 -0.85 -9.42 -3.25
N ASP A 68 -0.86 -10.00 -4.44
CA ASP A 68 -2.09 -10.01 -5.23
C ASP A 68 -3.22 -10.77 -4.50
N SER A 69 -4.47 -10.35 -4.70
CA SER A 69 -5.62 -10.93 -4.00
C SER A 69 -5.86 -12.40 -4.32
N VAL A 70 -5.48 -12.87 -5.52
CA VAL A 70 -5.52 -14.29 -5.90
C VAL A 70 -4.50 -15.09 -5.11
N SER A 71 -3.29 -14.56 -4.97
CA SER A 71 -2.24 -15.12 -4.12
C SER A 71 -2.73 -15.20 -2.68
N ILE A 72 -3.32 -14.13 -2.12
CA ILE A 72 -3.89 -14.13 -0.76
C ILE A 72 -4.95 -15.23 -0.60
N ASN A 73 -5.86 -15.38 -1.56
CA ASN A 73 -6.91 -16.41 -1.51
C ASN A 73 -6.33 -17.83 -1.47
N ASN A 74 -5.19 -18.09 -2.11
CA ASN A 74 -4.51 -19.38 -2.04
C ASN A 74 -3.99 -19.72 -0.64
N TRP A 75 -3.78 -18.71 0.22
CA TRP A 75 -3.37 -18.91 1.62
C TRP A 75 -4.53 -19.08 2.57
N GLN A 76 -5.76 -18.73 2.18
CA GLN A 76 -6.92 -18.84 3.06
C GLN A 76 -7.06 -20.24 3.68
N PRO A 77 -6.91 -21.36 2.93
CA PRO A 77 -6.98 -22.70 3.51
C PRO A 77 -5.88 -22.97 4.56
N ILE A 78 -4.70 -22.36 4.41
CA ILE A 78 -3.59 -22.48 5.36
C ILE A 78 -3.94 -21.74 6.66
N TYR A 79 -4.47 -20.51 6.55
CA TYR A 79 -4.93 -19.75 7.71
C TYR A 79 -6.10 -20.42 8.42
N ASP A 80 -7.04 -20.99 7.67
CA ASP A 80 -8.17 -21.73 8.23
C ASP A 80 -7.67 -22.93 9.04
N GLN A 81 -6.71 -23.70 8.53
CA GLN A 81 -6.12 -24.83 9.27
C GLN A 81 -5.32 -24.37 10.50
N LEU A 82 -4.55 -23.27 10.41
CA LEU A 82 -3.88 -22.70 11.58
C LEU A 82 -4.88 -22.22 12.64
N THR A 83 -6.03 -21.72 12.21
CA THR A 83 -7.12 -21.31 13.11
C THR A 83 -7.69 -22.52 13.82
N VAL A 84 -8.00 -23.60 13.09
CA VAL A 84 -8.45 -24.88 13.69
C VAL A 84 -7.46 -25.43 14.71
N ILE A 85 -6.15 -25.42 14.39
CA ILE A 85 -5.11 -25.84 15.34
C ILE A 85 -5.10 -24.91 16.56
N SER A 86 -5.22 -23.60 16.36
CA SER A 86 -5.18 -22.63 17.46
C SER A 86 -6.40 -22.75 18.37
N GLU A 87 -7.59 -22.91 17.82
CA GLU A 87 -8.84 -23.15 18.56
C GLU A 87 -8.76 -24.44 19.40
N LYS A 88 -8.21 -25.53 18.85
CA LYS A 88 -7.98 -26.80 19.58
C LYS A 88 -7.17 -26.60 20.87
N TYR A 89 -6.27 -25.62 20.88
CA TYR A 89 -5.45 -25.28 22.05
C TYR A 89 -5.90 -23.99 22.75
N ASN A 90 -7.14 -23.54 22.56
CA ASN A 90 -7.69 -22.32 23.17
C ASN A 90 -6.82 -21.07 22.93
N TRP A 91 -6.17 -21.00 21.77
CA TRP A 91 -5.20 -19.95 21.41
C TRP A 91 -3.97 -19.87 22.33
N GLU A 92 -3.75 -20.86 23.19
CA GLU A 92 -2.58 -20.95 24.03
C GLU A 92 -1.39 -21.48 23.22
N ARG A 93 -0.27 -20.77 23.31
CA ARG A 93 1.00 -21.15 22.66
C ARG A 93 1.75 -22.23 23.46
N SER A 94 1.06 -23.34 23.72
CA SER A 94 1.62 -24.50 24.43
C SER A 94 2.68 -25.23 23.60
N GLY A 95 3.46 -26.09 24.26
CA GLY A 95 4.45 -26.94 23.56
C GLY A 95 3.82 -27.89 22.53
N LEU A 96 2.58 -28.33 22.75
CA LEU A 96 1.83 -29.17 21.81
C LEU A 96 1.35 -28.35 20.60
N TRP A 97 0.79 -27.17 20.84
CA TRP A 97 0.43 -26.22 19.77
C TRP A 97 1.63 -25.91 18.88
N ALA A 98 2.79 -25.62 19.47
CA ALA A 98 4.02 -25.29 18.75
C ALA A 98 4.56 -26.48 17.93
N ARG A 99 4.34 -27.72 18.36
CA ARG A 99 4.73 -28.92 17.60
C ARG A 99 3.81 -29.13 16.40
N GLU A 100 2.50 -28.99 16.60
CA GLU A 100 1.49 -29.23 15.56
C GLU A 100 1.55 -28.17 14.46
N THR A 101 1.63 -26.89 14.83
CA THR A 101 1.82 -25.79 13.86
C THR A 101 3.12 -25.91 13.07
N ARG A 102 4.22 -26.33 13.71
CA ARG A 102 5.50 -26.57 13.01
C ARG A 102 5.41 -27.77 12.06
N ALA A 103 4.84 -28.88 12.49
CA ALA A 103 4.63 -30.05 11.64
C ALA A 103 3.76 -29.73 10.42
N PHE A 104 2.72 -28.92 10.63
CA PHE A 104 1.90 -28.40 9.54
C PHE A 104 2.70 -27.52 8.58
N GLY A 105 3.46 -26.54 9.10
CA GLY A 105 4.25 -25.62 8.28
C GLY A 105 5.32 -26.30 7.41
N GLU A 106 5.97 -27.35 7.89
CA GLU A 106 6.96 -28.12 7.10
C GLU A 106 6.32 -28.79 5.87
N ASN A 107 5.06 -29.23 5.95
CA ASN A 107 4.33 -29.79 4.80
C ASN A 107 3.99 -28.73 3.74
N ILE A 108 3.80 -27.47 4.14
CA ILE A 108 3.41 -26.38 3.25
C ILE A 108 4.62 -25.74 2.57
N ARG A 109 5.75 -25.63 3.27
CA ARG A 109 6.98 -24.96 2.80
C ARG A 109 7.49 -25.49 1.45
N ILE A 110 7.11 -26.71 1.08
CA ILE A 110 7.47 -27.37 -0.17
C ILE A 110 6.64 -26.85 -1.38
N ASN A 111 5.46 -26.26 -1.14
CA ASN A 111 4.49 -25.88 -2.20
C ASN A 111 4.31 -24.37 -2.41
N ILE A 112 4.98 -23.52 -1.63
CA ILE A 112 4.84 -22.07 -1.75
C ILE A 112 5.76 -21.58 -2.88
N SER A 113 5.18 -21.35 -4.06
CA SER A 113 5.84 -20.63 -5.14
C SER A 113 6.09 -19.16 -4.76
N PRO A 114 7.09 -18.47 -5.36
CA PRO A 114 7.32 -17.06 -5.09
C PRO A 114 6.06 -16.26 -5.40
N LEU A 115 5.58 -15.53 -4.39
CA LEU A 115 4.36 -14.74 -4.50
C LEU A 115 4.60 -13.54 -5.43
N SER A 116 3.64 -13.30 -6.32
CA SER A 116 3.66 -12.09 -7.13
C SER A 116 3.22 -10.92 -6.26
N MET A 117 4.15 -9.98 -6.02
CA MET A 117 3.81 -8.69 -5.44
C MET A 117 3.44 -7.74 -6.56
N GLN A 118 2.35 -7.02 -6.38
CA GLN A 118 1.92 -5.97 -7.31
C GLN A 118 2.09 -4.63 -6.62
N GLN A 119 2.65 -3.67 -7.35
CA GLN A 119 2.88 -2.35 -6.79
C GLN A 119 1.55 -1.63 -6.56
N ASP A 120 1.46 -0.94 -5.42
CA ASP A 120 0.26 -0.23 -4.98
C ASP A 120 -0.14 0.82 -6.04
N ILE A 121 0.87 1.50 -6.59
CA ILE A 121 0.71 2.51 -7.64
C ILE A 121 0.02 2.00 -8.91
N SER A 122 0.12 0.70 -9.19
CA SER A 122 -0.44 0.07 -10.39
C SER A 122 -1.79 -0.62 -10.13
N THR A 123 -2.21 -0.75 -8.87
CA THR A 123 -3.31 -1.66 -8.49
C THR A 123 -4.40 -1.04 -7.62
N ILE A 124 -4.09 0.00 -6.85
CA ILE A 124 -5.07 0.68 -6.00
C ILE A 124 -6.12 1.37 -6.87
N LYS A 125 -7.39 1.07 -6.59
CA LYS A 125 -8.54 1.65 -7.26
C LYS A 125 -9.27 2.66 -6.37
N ALA A 126 -10.11 3.49 -6.97
CA ALA A 126 -10.83 4.57 -6.29
C ALA A 126 -12.27 4.22 -5.85
N ASP A 127 -12.68 2.95 -6.00
CA ASP A 127 -14.02 2.41 -5.73
C ASP A 127 -14.30 2.05 -4.26
#